data_AF-A0A7X7QN98-F1
#
_entry.id   AF-A0A7X7QN98-F1
#
_cell.length_a   1.000
_cell.length_b   1.000
_cell.length_c   1.000
_cell.angle_alpha   90.00
_cell.angle_beta   90.00
_cell.angle_gamma   90.00
#
_symmetry.space_group_name_H-M   'P 1'
#
loop_
_entity.id
_entity.type
_entity.pdbx_description
1 polymer ?
#
loop_
_entity_poly.entity_id
_entity_poly.type
_entity_poly.pdbx_seq_one_letter_code
_entity_poly.pdbx_strand_id
1 'polypeptide(L)' 'MKRRCDQLRERALRAGLGSPEASAWREHCQSCPDCRTEQFLLETLQRQAQSQRQHLGRRELNELLGAARRCQERR' A
#
# COMPACT_ATOMS: atom_id res chain seq x y z
N MET A 1 -17.75 10.98 4.92
CA MET A 1 -17.87 9.50 4.83
C MET A 1 -18.75 8.98 5.96
N LYS A 2 -19.52 7.90 5.73
CA LYS A 2 -20.37 7.31 6.76
C LYS A 2 -19.50 6.50 7.74
N ARG A 3 -19.83 6.52 9.04
CA ARG A 3 -19.09 5.80 10.10
C ARG A 3 -18.78 4.33 9.77
N ARG A 4 -19.72 3.65 9.08
CA ARG A 4 -19.54 2.25 8.63
C ARG A 4 -18.47 2.10 7.54
N CYS A 5 -18.37 3.06 6.62
CA CYS A 5 -17.34 3.08 5.57
C CYS A 5 -15.95 3.22 6.21
N ASP A 6 -15.81 4.16 7.15
CA ASP A 6 -14.54 4.41 7.84
C ASP A 6 -14.07 3.18 8.63
N GLN A 7 -14.97 2.52 9.35
CA GLN A 7 -14.64 1.31 10.11
C GLN A 7 -14.18 0.15 9.21
N LEU A 8 -14.87 -0.09 8.10
CA LEU A 8 -14.50 -1.15 7.16
C LEU A 8 -13.15 -0.87 6.50
N ARG A 9 -12.94 0.38 6.06
CA ARG A 9 -11.68 0.83 5.49
C ARG A 9 -10.53 0.68 6.47
N GLU A 10 -10.68 1.20 7.69
CA GLU A 10 -9.61 1.19 8.69
C GLU A 10 -9.21 -0.24 9.07
N ARG A 11 -10.18 -1.13 9.23
CA ARG A 11 -9.93 -2.56 9.47
C ARG A 11 -9.19 -3.22 8.31
N ALA A 12 -9.62 -2.97 7.08
CA ALA A 12 -8.97 -3.49 5.88
C ALA A 12 -7.51 -2.99 5.75
N LEU A 13 -7.27 -1.70 5.99
CA LEU A 13 -5.93 -1.12 5.88
C LEU A 13 -4.98 -1.62 6.98
N ARG A 14 -5.48 -1.84 8.20
CA ARG A 14 -4.67 -2.39 9.30
C ARG A 14 -4.33 -3.88 9.12
N ALA A 15 -5.29 -4.68 8.67
CA ALA A 15 -5.10 -6.11 8.48
C ALA A 15 -4.34 -6.45 7.18
N GLY A 16 -4.32 -5.52 6.22
CA GLY A 16 -3.66 -5.65 4.93
C GLY A 16 -4.61 -6.10 3.82
N LEU A 17 -4.30 -5.74 2.58
CA LEU A 17 -5.21 -5.87 1.44
C LEU A 17 -5.56 -7.32 1.04
N GLY A 18 -4.81 -8.31 1.55
CA GLY A 18 -5.09 -9.73 1.37
C GLY A 18 -5.95 -10.36 2.47
N SER A 19 -6.36 -9.60 3.49
CA SER A 19 -7.06 -10.14 4.66
C SER A 19 -8.57 -10.32 4.43
N PRO A 20 -9.27 -11.08 5.30
CA PRO A 20 -10.73 -11.16 5.29
C PRO A 20 -11.42 -9.79 5.45
N GLU A 21 -10.86 -8.89 6.26
CA GLU A 21 -11.36 -7.52 6.43
C GLU A 21 -11.30 -6.72 5.13
N ALA A 22 -10.23 -6.90 4.35
CA ALA A 22 -10.12 -6.29 3.03
C ALA A 22 -11.17 -6.85 2.07
N SER A 23 -11.47 -8.15 2.11
CA SER A 23 -12.57 -8.73 1.33
C SER A 23 -13.93 -8.14 1.73
N ALA A 24 -14.21 -8.00 3.02
CA ALA A 24 -15.45 -7.38 3.50
C ALA A 24 -15.58 -5.91 3.07
N TRP A 25 -14.47 -5.17 3.03
CA TRP A 25 -14.46 -3.81 2.49
C TRP A 25 -14.71 -3.79 0.97
N ARG A 26 -14.11 -4.72 0.21
CA ARG A 26 -14.35 -4.86 -1.24
C ARG A 26 -15.80 -5.19 -1.57
N GLU A 27 -16.44 -6.05 -0.78
CA GLU A 27 -17.88 -6.32 -0.91
C GLU A 27 -18.71 -5.06 -0.66
N HIS A 28 -18.36 -4.27 0.36
CA HIS A 28 -19.02 -3.00 0.63
C HIS A 28 -18.91 -2.01 -0.54
N CYS A 29 -17.75 -1.93 -1.21
CA CYS A 29 -17.52 -1.10 -2.40
C CYS A 29 -18.47 -1.42 -3.57
N GLN A 30 -19.07 -2.61 -3.62
CA GLN A 30 -20.09 -2.93 -4.63
C GLN A 30 -21.37 -2.11 -4.44
N SER A 31 -21.68 -1.68 -3.22
CA SER A 31 -22.89 -0.92 -2.88
C SER A 31 -22.63 0.54 -2.52
N CYS A 32 -21.36 0.94 -2.36
CA CYS A 32 -20.97 2.30 -1.94
C CYS A 32 -20.07 2.97 -3.00
N PRO A 33 -20.58 3.98 -3.74
CA PRO A 33 -19.81 4.67 -4.78
C PRO A 33 -18.53 5.37 -4.28
N ASP A 34 -18.58 5.97 -3.10
CA ASP A 34 -17.42 6.65 -2.49
C ASP A 34 -16.29 5.66 -2.21
N CYS A 35 -16.61 4.54 -1.54
CA CYS A 35 -15.62 3.50 -1.25
C CYS A 35 -15.12 2.80 -2.52
N ARG A 36 -15.98 2.63 -3.53
CA ARG A 36 -15.56 2.09 -4.84
C ARG A 36 -14.52 2.98 -5.50
N THR A 37 -14.73 4.29 -5.47
CA THR A 37 -13.79 5.27 -6.03
C THR A 37 -12.46 5.23 -5.29
N GLU A 38 -12.50 5.19 -3.95
CA GLU A 38 -11.30 5.07 -3.13
C GLU A 38 -10.52 3.79 -3.43
N GLN A 39 -11.21 2.65 -3.52
CA GLN A 39 -10.56 1.39 -3.86
C GLN A 39 -9.89 1.44 -5.24
N PHE A 40 -10.57 1.99 -6.25
CA PHE A 40 -10.01 2.15 -7.59
C PHE A 40 -8.74 3.02 -7.59
N LEU A 41 -8.74 4.11 -6.82
CA LEU A 41 -7.58 4.98 -6.67
C LEU A 41 -6.39 4.23 -6.04
N LEU A 42 -6.63 3.48 -4.96
CA LEU A 42 -5.59 2.70 -4.29
C LEU A 42 -5.00 1.61 -5.20
N GLU A 43 -5.85 0.88 -5.94
CA GLU A 43 -5.39 -0.12 -6.91
C GLU A 43 -4.58 0.51 -8.03
N THR A 44 -4.96 1.71 -8.48
CA THR A 44 -4.22 2.47 -9.49
C THR A 44 -2.85 2.89 -8.98
N LEU A 45 -2.78 3.44 -7.76
CA LEU A 45 -1.52 3.81 -7.12
C LEU A 45 -0.63 2.59 -6.90
N GLN A 46 -1.20 1.44 -6.53
CA GLN A 46 -0.45 0.19 -6.38
C GLN A 46 0.16 -0.26 -7.71
N ARG A 47 -0.62 -0.27 -8.80
CA ARG A 47 -0.12 -0.62 -10.14
C ARG A 47 0.97 0.34 -10.60
N GLN A 48 0.75 1.65 -10.40
CA GLN A 48 1.76 2.66 -10.73
C GLN A 48 3.05 2.44 -9.93
N ALA A 49 2.94 2.23 -8.62
CA ALA A 49 4.09 1.94 -7.77
C ALA A 49 4.80 0.64 -8.19
N GLN A 50 4.07 -0.40 -8.60
CA GLN A 50 4.67 -1.63 -9.12
C GLN A 50 5.39 -1.39 -10.46
N SER A 51 4.81 -0.60 -11.37
CA SER A 51 5.41 -0.29 -12.67
C SER A 51 6.64 0.63 -12.56
N GLN A 52 6.66 1.51 -11.55
CA GLN A 52 7.74 2.46 -11.31
C GLN A 52 8.79 1.94 -10.32
N ARG A 53 8.51 0.82 -9.63
CA ARG A 53 9.49 0.18 -8.77
C ARG A 53 10.63 -0.38 -9.63
N GLN A 54 11.73 0.35 -9.61
CA GLN A 54 13.02 -0.15 -10.03
C GLN A 54 13.43 -1.25 -9.05
N HIS A 55 13.45 -2.49 -9.51
CA HIS A 55 14.08 -3.57 -8.76
C HIS A 55 15.59 -3.33 -8.79
N LEU A 56 16.15 -2.93 -7.66
CA LEU A 56 17.59 -2.82 -7.53
C LEU A 56 18.20 -4.22 -7.66
N GLY A 57 19.12 -4.37 -8.60
CA GLY A 57 19.99 -5.53 -8.67
C GLY A 57 20.84 -5.64 -7.41
N ARG A 58 21.36 -6.85 -7.17
CA ARG A 58 22.15 -7.16 -5.97
C ARG A 58 23.37 -6.24 -5.79
N ARG A 59 23.95 -5.77 -6.90
CA ARG A 59 25.06 -4.82 -6.90
C ARG A 59 24.62 -3.45 -6.37
N GLU A 60 23.57 -2.86 -6.94
CA GLU A 60 23.07 -1.53 -6.56
C GLU A 60 22.56 -1.53 -5.11
N LEU A 61 21.95 -2.64 -4.68
CA LEU A 61 21.57 -2.84 -3.28
C LEU A 61 22.79 -2.84 -2.35
N ASN A 62 23.87 -3.54 -2.70
CA ASN A 62 25.09 -3.56 -1.89
C ASN A 62 25.76 -2.18 -1.84
N GLU A 63 25.73 -1.43 -2.95
CA GLU A 63 26.25 -0.06 -3.00
C GLU A 63 25.46 0.88 -2.07
N LEU A 64 24.13 0.79 -2.08
CA LEU A 64 23.25 1.54 -1.17
C LEU A 64 23.46 1.16 0.30
N LEU A 65 23.55 -0.14 0.61
CA LEU A 65 23.81 -0.61 1.98
C LEU A 65 25.19 -0.13 2.47
N GLY A 66 26.20 -0.16 1.61
CA GLY A 66 27.52 0.38 1.93
C GLY A 66 27.48 1.89 2.18
N ALA A 67 26.74 2.65 1.38
CA ALA A 67 26.58 4.09 1.56
C ALA A 67 25.84 4.44 2.87
N ALA A 68 24.78 3.69 3.20
CA ALA A 68 24.04 3.87 4.44
C ALA A 68 24.91 3.64 5.67
N ARG A 69 25.71 2.56 5.69
CA ARG A 69 26.66 2.26 6.79
C ARG A 69 27.66 3.39 7.00
N ARG A 70 28.28 3.88 5.92
CA ARG A 70 29.23 5.01 5.98
C ARG A 70 28.59 6.31 6.48
N CYS A 71 27.31 6.54 6.19
CA CYS A 71 26.59 7.71 6.72
C CYS A 71 26.30 7.58 8.22
N GLN A 72 26.08 6.35 8.69
CA GLN A 72 25.84 6.06 10.10
C GLN A 72 27.11 6.19 10.95
N GLU A 73 28.26 5.83 10.40
CA GLU A 73 29.59 5.96 11.04
C GLU A 73 30.09 7.41 11.14
N ARG A 74 29.50 8.34 10.37
CA ARG A 74 29.87 9.76 10.34
C ARG A 74 29.00 10.65 11.24
N ARG A 75 28.02 10.08 11.93
CA ARG A 75 27.18 10.75 12.93
C ARG A 75 27.62 10.37 14.33
#